data_AF-A0AAP0BS74-F1
#
_entry.id   AF-A0AAP0BS74-F1
#
_cell.length_a   1.000
_cell.length_b   1.000
_cell.length_c   1.000
_cell.angle_alpha   90.00
_cell.angle_beta   90.00
_cell.angle_gamma   90.00
#
_symmetry.space_group_name_H-M   'P 1'
#
loop_
_entity.id
_entity.type
_entity.pdbx_description
1 polymer ?
#
loop_
_entity_poly.entity_id
_entity_poly.type
_entity_poly.pdbx_seq_one_letter_code
_entity_poly.pdbx_strand_id
1 'polypeptide(L)'
;MGFVAVSREAESRRIGCRNITIAWRGTMSPAEWLEDLQAQLKPLPGAPDDGARVEQGFLSIYTSHSQSSLYTQSSASEQVMSEILRLV
;
A
#
# COMPACT_ATOMS: atom_id res chain seq x y z
N MET A 1 0.91 1.77 -6.89
CA MET A 1 2.30 2.24 -6.66
C MET A 1 2.29 3.66 -6.12
N GLY A 2 3.27 4.08 -5.32
CA GLY A 2 3.13 5.29 -4.49
C GLY A 2 4.45 5.81 -3.93
N PHE A 3 4.38 6.66 -2.90
CA PHE A 3 5.57 7.18 -2.21
C PHE A 3 5.38 7.26 -0.70
N VAL A 4 6.49 7.17 0.03
CA VAL A 4 6.58 7.46 1.47
C VAL A 4 7.35 8.77 1.64
N ALA A 5 6.81 9.68 2.44
CA ALA A 5 7.43 10.97 2.72
C ALA A 5 7.44 11.24 4.23
N VAL A 6 8.43 12.01 4.70
CA VAL A 6 8.55 12.40 6.10
C VAL A 6 8.66 13.92 6.23
N SER A 7 8.02 14.50 7.24
CA SER A 7 8.10 15.93 7.50
C SER A 7 9.52 16.36 7.85
N ARG A 8 9.94 17.52 7.32
CA ARG A 8 11.22 18.15 7.67
C ARG A 8 11.20 18.62 9.12
N GLU A 9 12.38 18.72 9.74
CA GLU A 9 12.52 19.12 11.15
C GLU A 9 11.84 20.45 11.50
N ALA A 10 11.90 21.45 10.60
CA ALA A 10 11.25 22.74 10.81
C ALA A 10 9.73 22.58 10.95
N GLU A 11 9.11 21.81 10.05
CA GLU A 11 7.67 21.52 10.10
C GLU A 11 7.31 20.62 11.28
N SER A 12 8.14 19.61 11.56
CA SER A 12 7.92 18.73 12.71
C SER A 12 7.94 19.50 14.03
N ARG A 13 8.85 20.48 14.19
CA ARG A 13 8.87 21.38 15.36
C ARG A 13 7.67 22.32 15.40
N ARG A 14 7.26 22.87 14.25
CA ARG A 14 6.11 23.79 14.15
C ARG A 14 4.80 23.09 14.52
N ILE A 15 4.61 21.85 14.08
CA ILE A 15 3.38 21.06 14.29
C ILE A 15 3.45 20.27 15.61
N GLY A 16 4.64 20.00 16.15
CA GLY A 16 4.85 19.24 17.38
C GLY A 16 4.87 17.72 17.19
N CYS A 17 4.86 17.23 15.95
CA CYS A 17 4.96 15.81 15.62
C CYS A 17 5.72 15.58 14.32
N ARG A 18 6.36 14.41 14.19
CA ARG A 18 7.01 13.98 12.93
C ARG A 18 6.03 13.15 12.12
N ASN A 19 5.57 13.69 11.00
CA ASN A 19 4.58 13.05 10.14
C ASN A 19 5.27 12.16 9.10
N ILE A 20 4.90 10.88 9.07
CA ILE A 20 5.25 9.94 8.00
C ILE A 20 3.97 9.73 7.16
N THR A 21 4.03 10.07 5.89
CA THR A 21 2.89 10.01 4.95
C THR A 21 3.14 8.94 3.90
N ILE A 22 2.15 8.06 3.69
CA ILE A 22 2.17 7.05 2.63
C ILE A 22 1.08 7.40 1.62
N ALA A 23 1.46 7.72 0.39
CA ALA A 23 0.53 8.07 -0.68
C ALA A 23 0.45 6.93 -1.70
N TRP A 24 -0.74 6.39 -1.90
CA TRP A 24 -1.02 5.35 -2.88
C TRP A 24 -1.63 5.95 -4.15
N ARG A 25 -1.08 5.65 -5.33
CA ARG A 25 -1.69 6.03 -6.62
C ARG A 25 -2.93 5.17 -6.86
N GLY A 26 -4.06 5.83 -7.15
CA GLY A 26 -5.27 5.19 -7.66
C GLY A 26 -5.28 4.98 -9.18
N THR A 27 -6.34 4.38 -9.70
CA THR A 27 -6.57 4.14 -11.13
C THR A 27 -6.93 5.45 -11.84
N MET A 28 -6.41 5.70 -13.04
CA MET A 28 -6.66 6.95 -13.77
C MET A 28 -7.63 6.81 -14.95
N SER A 29 -7.83 5.61 -15.53
CA SER A 29 -8.70 5.42 -16.70
C SER A 29 -9.97 4.60 -16.37
N PRO A 30 -11.15 4.99 -16.88
CA PRO A 30 -12.39 4.20 -16.73
C PRO A 30 -12.33 2.82 -17.43
N ALA A 31 -11.48 2.66 -18.45
CA ALA A 31 -11.31 1.38 -19.14
C ALA A 31 -10.53 0.37 -18.28
N GLU A 32 -9.55 0.85 -17.49
CA GLU A 32 -8.85 0.01 -16.48
C GLU A 32 -9.85 -0.48 -15.42
N TRP A 33 -10.82 0.35 -15.03
CA TRP A 33 -11.84 -0.01 -14.05
C TRP A 33 -12.72 -1.19 -14.47
N LEU A 34 -13.04 -1.33 -15.76
CA LEU A 34 -13.88 -2.43 -16.24
C LEU A 34 -13.11 -3.76 -16.27
N GLU A 35 -11.80 -3.72 -16.55
CA GLU A 35 -10.92 -4.89 -16.50
C GLU A 35 -10.55 -5.27 -15.06
N ASP A 36 -10.37 -4.29 -14.17
CA ASP A 36 -10.05 -4.45 -12.74
C ASP A 36 -11.29 -4.71 -11.86
N LEU A 37 -12.51 -4.62 -12.41
CA LEU A 37 -13.78 -4.96 -11.76
C LEU A 37 -13.95 -6.48 -11.58
N GLN A 38 -12.91 -7.15 -11.08
CA GLN A 38 -13.03 -8.48 -10.52
C GLN A 38 -13.68 -8.34 -9.14
N ALA A 39 -15.02 -8.29 -9.09
CA ALA A 39 -15.81 -8.19 -7.85
C ALA A 39 -15.69 -9.42 -6.90
N GLN A 40 -14.56 -10.14 -6.96
CA GLN A 40 -14.27 -11.28 -6.13
C GLN A 40 -13.67 -10.82 -4.81
N LEU A 41 -14.41 -11.05 -3.72
CA LEU A 41 -13.92 -10.82 -2.37
C LEU A 41 -13.10 -12.03 -1.88
N LYS A 42 -11.93 -11.79 -1.30
CA LYS A 42 -11.09 -12.79 -0.63
C LYS A 42 -11.08 -12.54 0.88
N PRO A 43 -10.95 -13.58 1.72
CA PRO A 43 -10.70 -13.39 3.15
C PRO A 43 -9.48 -12.50 3.35
N LEU A 44 -9.54 -11.55 4.27
CA LEU A 44 -8.42 -10.68 4.59
C LEU A 44 -7.37 -11.47 5.38
N PRO A 45 -6.15 -11.68 4.85
CA PRO A 45 -5.14 -12.46 5.56
C PRO A 45 -4.74 -11.79 6.89
N GLY A 46 -4.72 -12.57 7.97
CA GLY A 46 -4.35 -12.07 9.30
C GLY A 46 -5.45 -11.30 10.04
N ALA A 47 -6.63 -11.14 9.45
CA ALA A 47 -7.80 -10.64 10.17
C ALA A 47 -8.30 -11.69 11.19
N PRO A 48 -8.93 -11.26 12.30
CA PRO A 48 -9.71 -12.15 13.15
C PRO A 48 -10.77 -12.92 12.34
N ASP A 49 -11.26 -14.06 12.86
CA ASP A 49 -12.35 -14.84 12.25
C ASP A 49 -13.72 -14.14 12.38
N ASP A 50 -13.77 -12.84 12.09
CA ASP A 50 -14.98 -12.00 12.07
C ASP A 50 -15.64 -11.93 10.68
N GLY A 51 -15.07 -12.63 9.70
CA GLY A 51 -15.56 -12.64 8.32
C GLY A 51 -15.12 -11.43 7.49
N ALA A 52 -14.08 -10.70 7.91
CA ALA A 52 -13.50 -9.62 7.11
C ALA A 52 -13.01 -10.10 5.73
N ARG A 53 -13.41 -9.37 4.69
CA ARG A 53 -13.04 -9.66 3.29
C ARG A 53 -12.56 -8.40 2.60
N VAL A 54 -11.69 -8.59 1.62
CA VAL A 54 -11.09 -7.55 0.80
C VAL A 54 -11.26 -7.89 -0.68
N GLU A 55 -11.37 -6.86 -1.51
CA GLU A 55 -11.41 -7.01 -2.97
C GLU A 55 -10.07 -7.60 -3.45
N GLN A 56 -10.15 -8.57 -4.38
CA GLN A 56 -9.00 -9.37 -4.81
C GLN A 56 -7.92 -8.55 -5.52
N GLY A 57 -8.30 -7.58 -6.35
CA GLY A 57 -7.39 -6.66 -7.02
C GLY A 57 -6.57 -5.83 -6.03
N PHE A 58 -7.21 -5.22 -5.03
CA PHE A 58 -6.51 -4.50 -3.97
C PHE A 58 -5.58 -5.40 -3.17
N LEU A 59 -6.03 -6.61 -2.80
CA LEU A 59 -5.18 -7.58 -2.12
C LEU A 59 -3.98 -7.97 -2.98
N SER A 60 -4.21 -8.24 -4.27
CA SER A 60 -3.17 -8.57 -5.24
C SER A 60 -2.12 -7.48 -5.36
N ILE A 61 -2.54 -6.21 -5.51
CA ILE A 61 -1.62 -5.06 -5.57
C ILE A 61 -0.82 -4.93 -4.27
N TYR A 62 -1.44 -5.21 -3.12
CA TYR A 62 -0.81 -5.06 -1.81
C TYR A 62 0.24 -6.15 -1.51
N THR A 63 -0.05 -7.42 -1.87
CA THR A 63 0.75 -8.58 -1.45
C THR A 63 1.59 -9.22 -2.56
N SER A 64 1.29 -8.97 -3.83
CA SER A 64 2.01 -9.63 -4.93
C SER A 64 3.43 -9.11 -5.07
N HIS A 65 4.34 -10.02 -5.44
CA HIS A 65 5.72 -9.74 -5.76
C HIS A 65 6.19 -10.67 -6.88
N SER A 66 7.29 -10.33 -7.54
CA SER A 66 7.89 -11.10 -8.61
C SER A 66 9.41 -10.97 -8.54
N GLN A 67 10.09 -12.11 -8.35
CA GLN A 67 11.55 -12.17 -8.27
C GLN A 67 12.24 -11.80 -9.59
N SER A 68 11.55 -11.91 -10.73
CA SER A 68 12.09 -11.54 -12.04
C SER A 68 11.95 -10.04 -12.36
N SER A 69 11.21 -9.29 -11.55
CA SER A 69 11.02 -7.86 -11.72
C SER A 69 12.12 -7.08 -11.00
N LEU A 70 12.60 -5.99 -11.61
CA LEU A 70 13.57 -5.09 -10.99
C LEU A 70 12.96 -4.26 -9.84
N TYR A 71 11.65 -4.02 -9.87
CA TYR A 71 10.98 -3.08 -8.96
C TYR A 71 10.07 -3.72 -7.92
N THR A 72 9.65 -4.96 -8.16
CA THR A 72 8.66 -5.66 -7.33
C THR A 72 9.21 -6.97 -6.77
N GLN A 73 10.50 -7.02 -6.45
CA GLN A 73 11.13 -8.19 -5.81
C GLN A 73 10.48 -8.51 -4.46
N SER A 74 10.09 -7.46 -3.73
CA SER A 74 9.19 -7.50 -2.59
C SER A 74 7.86 -6.84 -2.92
N SER A 75 6.82 -7.21 -2.19
CA SER A 75 5.48 -6.67 -2.34
C SER A 75 5.39 -5.23 -1.89
N ALA A 76 4.34 -4.53 -2.33
CA ALA A 76 4.12 -3.14 -1.94
C ALA A 76 3.96 -3.00 -0.41
N SER A 77 3.32 -3.96 0.25
CA SER A 77 3.20 -4.00 1.71
C SER A 77 4.56 -4.09 2.40
N GLU A 78 5.44 -4.99 1.96
CA GLU A 78 6.77 -5.18 2.53
C GLU A 78 7.65 -3.95 2.34
N GLN A 79 7.61 -3.33 1.15
CA GLN A 79 8.36 -2.10 0.88
C GLN A 79 7.93 -0.96 1.81
N VAL A 80 6.62 -0.77 1.99
CA VAL A 80 6.08 0.28 2.86
C VAL A 80 6.42 0.01 4.32
N MET A 81 6.23 -1.22 4.80
CA MET A 81 6.53 -1.58 6.18
C MET A 81 8.02 -1.43 6.51
N SER A 82 8.90 -1.84 5.59
CA SER A 82 10.35 -1.64 5.72
C SER A 82 10.71 -0.15 5.85
N GLU A 83 10.11 0.69 5.01
CA GLU A 83 10.38 2.13 5.02
C GLU A 83 9.81 2.83 6.25
N ILE A 84 8.64 2.42 6.75
CA ILE A 84 8.09 2.91 8.02
C ILE A 84 9.03 2.56 9.17
N LEU A 85 9.48 1.29 9.25
CA LEU A 85 10.39 0.85 10.31
C LEU A 85 11.74 1.56 10.27
N ARG A 86 12.23 1.93 9.07
CA ARG A 86 13.45 2.72 8.90
C ARG A 86 13.27 4.18 9.35
N LEU A 87 12.06 4.71 9.21
CA LEU A 87 11.77 6.11 9.51
C LEU A 87 11.42 6.32 10.98
N VAL A 88 10.76 5.38 11.66
CA VAL A 88 10.42 5.46 13.10
C VAL A 88 11.69 5.43 13.96
#